data_AF-A0A3N7DZ48-F1
#
_entry.id   AF-A0A3N7DZ48-F1
#
_cell.length_a   1.000
_cell.length_b   1.000
_cell.length_c   1.000
_cell.angle_alpha   90.00
_cell.angle_beta   90.00
_cell.angle_gamma   90.00
#
_symmetry.space_group_name_H-M   'P 1'
#
loop_
_entity.id
_entity.type
_entity.pdbx_description
1 polymer ?
#
loop_
_entity_poly.entity_id
_entity_poly.type
_entity_poly.pdbx_seq_one_letter_code
_entity_poly.pdbx_strand_id
1 'polypeptide(L)'
;MKDWLRTALSIRQPRRPAPVGPLPAVGSGILRGSLKMAVTHPIADELWDWLVLSGWRNLPVETDRRRGMRLPEGALKTLIDADPQERNQVYERILEQALPEE
;
A
#
# COMPACT_ATOMS: atom_id res chain seq x y z
N MET A 1 18.16 43.48 0.43
CA MET A 1 17.36 43.12 1.63
C MET A 1 15.99 42.59 1.18
N LYS A 2 15.92 41.37 0.61
CA LYS A 2 14.63 40.75 0.27
C LYS A 2 14.74 39.23 0.06
N ASP A 3 15.35 38.50 0.99
CA ASP A 3 15.54 37.05 0.83
C ASP A 3 15.06 36.19 2.02
N TRP A 4 14.45 36.80 3.04
CA TRP A 4 14.04 36.08 4.26
C TRP A 4 12.57 35.64 4.31
N LEU A 5 11.73 36.07 3.37
CA LEU A 5 10.28 35.79 3.40
C LEU A 5 9.89 34.41 2.84
N ARG A 6 10.84 33.63 2.31
CA ARG A 6 10.53 32.33 1.67
C ARG A 6 10.57 31.12 2.62
N THR A 7 11.11 31.28 3.83
CA THR A 7 11.37 30.13 4.73
C THR A 7 10.42 30.07 5.93
N ALA A 8 9.68 31.14 6.24
CA ALA A 8 8.90 31.24 7.46
C ALA A 8 7.52 30.54 7.42
N LEU A 9 7.00 30.20 6.24
CA LEU A 9 5.70 29.54 6.10
C LEU A 9 5.90 28.02 5.99
N SER A 10 6.34 27.39 7.08
CA SER A 10 6.36 25.93 7.27
C SER A 10 4.93 25.37 7.29
N ILE A 11 4.18 25.62 6.21
CA ILE A 11 2.88 25.04 5.92
C ILE A 11 3.21 23.67 5.33
N ARG A 12 3.60 22.73 6.20
CA ARG A 12 3.42 21.33 5.86
C ARG A 12 1.93 21.10 5.75
N GLN A 13 1.43 21.18 4.52
CA GLN A 13 0.07 20.83 4.18
C GLN A 13 -0.15 19.38 4.65
N PRO A 14 -1.09 19.12 5.57
CA PRO A 14 -1.45 17.76 5.91
C PRO A 14 -1.96 17.12 4.62
N ARG A 15 -1.29 16.04 4.18
CA ARG A 15 -1.65 15.35 2.96
C ARG A 15 -3.11 14.91 3.09
N ARG A 16 -3.98 15.45 2.24
CA ARG A 16 -5.37 14.96 2.11
C ARG A 16 -5.28 13.45 1.85
N PRO A 17 -6.12 12.62 2.49
CA PRO A 17 -6.22 11.21 2.11
C PRO A 17 -6.60 11.18 0.63
N ALA A 18 -5.75 10.56 -0.19
CA ALA A 18 -6.05 10.38 -1.60
C ALA A 18 -7.40 9.66 -1.72
N PRO A 19 -8.24 10.02 -2.71
CA PRO A 19 -9.44 9.24 -3.03
C PRO A 19 -9.05 7.77 -3.20
N VAL A 20 -10.00 6.85 -2.93
CA VAL A 20 -9.87 5.42 -3.23
C VAL A 20 -9.27 5.31 -4.63
N GLY A 21 -8.03 4.81 -4.72
CA GLY A 21 -7.35 4.70 -6.00
C GLY A 21 -8.14 3.75 -6.91
N PRO A 22 -7.99 3.84 -8.24
CA PRO A 22 -8.56 2.86 -9.15
C PRO A 22 -8.13 1.44 -8.76
N LEU A 23 -8.89 0.40 -9.13
CA LEU A 23 -8.46 -0.97 -8.90
C LEU A 23 -7.04 -1.20 -9.47
N PRO A 24 -6.11 -1.78 -8.70
CA PRO A 24 -4.79 -2.09 -9.23
C PRO A 24 -4.90 -3.13 -10.35
N ALA A 25 -4.13 -2.93 -11.41
CA ALA A 25 -4.00 -3.92 -12.47
C ALA A 25 -3.18 -5.14 -11.99
N VAL A 26 -3.46 -6.32 -12.54
CA VAL A 26 -2.61 -7.50 -12.34
C VAL A 26 -1.21 -7.20 -12.89
N GLY A 27 -0.18 -7.52 -12.09
CA GLY A 27 1.22 -7.17 -12.36
C GLY A 27 1.65 -5.82 -11.77
N SER A 28 0.73 -5.01 -11.25
CA SER A 28 1.08 -3.76 -10.56
C SER A 28 1.47 -4.00 -9.10
N GLY A 29 2.12 -3.01 -8.48
CA GLY A 29 2.43 -3.02 -7.05
C GLY A 29 1.44 -2.19 -6.24
N ILE A 30 1.17 -2.61 -5.01
CA ILE A 30 0.50 -1.80 -3.99
C ILE A 30 1.42 -1.61 -2.79
N LEU A 31 1.24 -0.51 -2.07
CA LEU A 31 2.06 -0.15 -0.92
C LEU A 31 1.23 0.28 0.28
N ARG A 32 1.77 0.03 1.47
CA ARG A 32 1.26 0.52 2.75
C ARG A 32 2.46 0.98 3.59
N GLY A 33 2.69 2.28 3.66
CA GLY A 33 3.86 2.83 4.35
C GLY A 33 5.17 2.32 3.73
N SER A 34 5.90 1.47 4.46
CA SER A 34 7.13 0.81 3.99
C SER A 34 6.88 -0.61 3.46
N LEU A 35 5.65 -1.12 3.53
CA LEU A 35 5.29 -2.44 3.03
C LEU A 35 4.92 -2.36 1.54
N LYS A 36 5.35 -3.35 0.76
CA LYS A 36 5.02 -3.51 -0.66
C LYS A 36 4.41 -4.88 -0.89
N MET A 37 3.42 -4.96 -1.77
CA MET A 37 2.81 -6.21 -2.21
C MET A 37 2.62 -6.18 -3.73
N ALA A 38 2.94 -7.28 -4.39
CA ALA A 38 2.66 -7.45 -5.81
C ALA A 38 1.21 -7.90 -6.01
N VAL A 39 0.54 -7.32 -7.00
CA VAL A 39 -0.81 -7.71 -7.39
C VAL A 39 -0.72 -8.84 -8.39
N THR A 40 -0.69 -10.08 -7.89
CA THR A 40 -0.56 -11.29 -8.72
C THR A 40 -1.88 -11.78 -9.31
N HIS A 41 -3.01 -11.38 -8.72
CA HIS A 41 -4.35 -11.83 -9.09
C HIS A 41 -5.33 -10.65 -9.15
N PRO A 42 -6.42 -10.75 -9.92
CA PRO A 42 -7.46 -9.73 -9.93
C PRO A 42 -8.08 -9.59 -8.53
N ILE A 43 -8.18 -8.35 -8.06
CA ILE A 43 -8.76 -8.02 -6.75
C ILE A 43 -10.22 -7.62 -6.99
N ALA A 44 -11.16 -8.18 -6.24
CA ALA A 44 -12.55 -7.72 -6.26
C ALA A 44 -12.69 -6.34 -5.58
N ASP A 45 -13.66 -5.52 -6.01
CA ASP A 45 -13.88 -4.17 -5.46
C ASP A 45 -13.99 -4.17 -3.92
N GLU A 46 -14.72 -5.11 -3.34
CA GLU A 46 -14.88 -5.24 -1.89
C GLU A 46 -13.55 -5.51 -1.16
N LEU A 47 -12.71 -6.39 -1.74
CA LEU A 47 -11.38 -6.68 -1.19
C LEU A 47 -10.46 -5.47 -1.33
N TRP A 48 -10.57 -4.74 -2.44
CA TRP A 48 -9.83 -3.51 -2.65
C TRP A 48 -10.23 -2.42 -1.65
N ASP A 49 -11.52 -2.19 -1.44
CA ASP A 49 -12.01 -1.26 -0.42
C ASP A 49 -11.49 -1.62 0.97
N TRP A 50 -11.53 -2.90 1.32
CA TRP A 50 -10.98 -3.41 2.58
C TRP A 50 -9.46 -3.17 2.69
N LEU A 51 -8.70 -3.36 1.60
CA LEU A 51 -7.26 -3.06 1.55
C LEU A 51 -7.01 -1.54 1.70
N VAL A 52 -7.81 -0.71 1.03
CA VAL A 52 -7.70 0.76 1.11
C VAL A 52 -7.99 1.25 2.53
N LEU A 53 -9.00 0.68 3.21
CA LEU A 53 -9.30 0.93 4.62
C LEU A 53 -8.16 0.47 5.53
N SER A 54 -7.51 -0.65 5.21
CA SER A 54 -6.31 -1.15 5.91
C SER A 54 -5.06 -0.29 5.64
N GLY A 55 -5.13 0.68 4.73
CA GLY A 55 -4.08 1.66 4.44
C GLY A 55 -3.25 1.36 3.18
N TRP A 56 -3.65 0.38 2.37
CA TRP A 56 -3.00 0.11 1.09
C TRP A 56 -3.37 1.13 0.03
N ARG A 57 -2.43 1.43 -0.86
CA ARG A 57 -2.59 2.35 -2.00
C ARG A 57 -1.85 1.80 -3.20
N ASN A 58 -2.26 2.20 -4.40
CA ASN A 58 -1.52 1.88 -5.62
C ASN A 58 -0.12 2.48 -5.58
N LEU A 59 0.86 1.71 -6.05
CA LEU A 59 2.22 2.19 -6.22
C LEU A 59 2.27 3.17 -7.41
N PRO A 60 2.55 4.46 -7.20
CA PRO A 60 2.48 5.47 -8.25
C PRO A 60 3.69 5.45 -9.19
N VAL A 61 4.76 4.75 -8.83
CA VAL A 61 6.00 4.68 -9.61
C VAL A 61 6.45 3.22 -9.74
N GLU A 62 6.66 2.78 -10.99
CA GLU A 62 7.06 1.41 -11.35
C GLU A 62 8.41 1.02 -10.70
N THR A 63 9.23 2.01 -10.35
CA THR A 63 10.52 1.84 -9.68
C THR A 63 10.55 2.64 -8.37
N ASP A 64 9.73 2.24 -7.39
CA ASP A 64 9.89 2.78 -6.03
C ASP A 64 11.19 2.22 -5.41
N ARG A 65 12.23 3.05 -5.43
CA ARG A 65 13.58 2.74 -4.90
C ARG A 65 13.66 2.80 -3.36
N ARG A 66 12.54 2.98 -2.66
CA ARG A 66 12.56 3.05 -1.19
C ARG A 66 12.76 1.63 -0.68
N ARG A 67 13.81 1.41 0.10
CA ARG A 67 14.01 0.17 0.83
C ARG A 67 12.81 -0.04 1.74
N GLY A 68 12.00 -1.04 1.41
CA GLY A 68 10.78 -1.40 2.14
C GLY A 68 10.85 -2.85 2.59
N MET A 69 9.76 -3.32 3.19
CA MET A 69 9.53 -4.75 3.34
C MET A 69 8.56 -5.21 2.25
N ARG A 70 8.84 -6.35 1.65
CA ARG A 70 8.01 -6.98 0.63
C ARG A 70 7.22 -8.12 1.26
N LEU A 71 5.92 -8.15 1.00
CA LEU A 71 5.06 -9.30 1.30
C LEU A 71 5.37 -10.46 0.34
N PRO A 72 5.23 -11.71 0.80
CA PRO A 72 5.47 -12.88 -0.04
C PRO A 72 4.56 -12.86 -1.30
N GLU A 73 5.04 -13.37 -2.43
CA GLU A 73 4.33 -13.36 -3.72
C GLU A 73 2.93 -14.02 -3.67
N GLY A 74 2.72 -14.94 -2.72
CA GLY A 74 1.44 -15.61 -2.47
C GLY A 74 0.49 -14.88 -1.53
N ALA A 75 0.92 -13.81 -0.86
CA ALA A 75 0.14 -13.10 0.17
C ALA A 75 -1.24 -12.66 -0.35
N LEU A 76 -1.27 -12.06 -1.55
CA LEU A 76 -2.52 -11.59 -2.12
C LEU A 76 -3.47 -12.75 -2.42
N LYS A 77 -2.95 -13.87 -2.93
CA LYS A 77 -3.77 -15.07 -3.20
C LYS A 77 -4.37 -15.60 -1.89
N THR A 78 -3.58 -15.66 -0.82
CA THR A 78 -4.07 -16.08 0.50
C THR A 78 -5.16 -15.14 1.04
N LEU A 79 -5.07 -13.83 0.79
CA LEU A 79 -6.13 -12.87 1.17
C LEU A 79 -7.40 -13.01 0.32
N ILE A 80 -7.26 -13.36 -0.96
CA ILE A 80 -8.38 -13.61 -1.87
C ILE A 80 -9.12 -14.89 -1.49
N ASP A 81 -8.38 -15.96 -1.18
CA ASP A 81 -8.92 -17.26 -0.81
C ASP A 81 -9.50 -17.27 0.63
N ALA A 82 -9.11 -16.31 1.48
CA ALA A 82 -9.56 -16.22 2.85
C ALA A 82 -11.01 -15.71 2.95
N ASP A 83 -11.79 -16.34 3.84
CA ASP A 83 -13.13 -15.89 4.20
C ASP A 83 -13.08 -14.45 4.76
N PRO A 84 -14.04 -13.56 4.42
CA PRO A 84 -14.11 -12.21 4.98
C PRO A 84 -14.01 -12.15 6.51
N GLN A 85 -14.50 -13.15 7.24
CA GLN A 85 -14.44 -13.22 8.70
C GLN A 85 -13.02 -13.52 9.22
N GLU A 86 -12.26 -14.35 8.50
CA GLU A 86 -10.90 -14.75 8.87
C GLU A 86 -9.83 -13.85 8.23
N ARG A 87 -10.22 -13.02 7.25
CA ARG A 87 -9.33 -12.16 6.46
C ARG A 87 -8.42 -11.30 7.33
N ASN A 88 -8.91 -10.76 8.45
CA ASN A 88 -8.08 -9.93 9.33
C ASN A 88 -6.97 -10.74 10.01
N GLN A 89 -7.26 -11.96 10.45
CA GLN A 89 -6.27 -12.85 11.08
C GLN A 89 -5.23 -13.32 10.06
N VAL A 90 -5.68 -13.69 8.86
CA VAL A 90 -4.80 -14.07 7.75
C VAL A 90 -3.91 -12.90 7.36
N TYR A 91 -4.47 -11.69 7.31
CA TYR A 91 -3.72 -10.47 7.01
C TYR A 91 -2.64 -10.19 8.05
N GLU A 92 -2.94 -10.29 9.34
CA GLU A 92 -1.93 -10.12 10.40
C GLU A 92 -0.77 -11.11 10.24
N ARG A 93 -1.06 -12.39 9.99
CA ARG A 93 -0.03 -13.41 9.74
C ARG A 93 0.84 -13.09 8.52
N ILE A 94 0.23 -12.57 7.45
CA ILE A 94 0.95 -12.16 6.24
C ILE A 94 1.86 -10.96 6.55
N LEU A 95 1.41 -10.01 7.36
CA LEU A 95 2.24 -8.87 7.78
C LEU A 95 3.46 -9.31 8.59
N GLU A 96 3.33 -10.34 9.43
CA GLU A 96 4.46 -10.92 10.17
C GLU A 96 5.49 -11.59 9.25
N GLN A 97 5.06 -12.06 8.08
CA GLN A 97 5.93 -12.68 7.07
C GLN A 97 6.61 -11.65 6.14
N ALA A 98 6.46 -10.35 6.40
CA ALA A 98 7.10 -9.32 5.59
C ALA A 98 8.63 -9.43 5.66
N LEU A 99 9.28 -9.58 4.51
CA LEU A 99 10.73 -9.70 4.40
C LEU A 99 11.33 -8.35 3.97
N PRO A 100 12.53 -7.96 4.46
CA PRO A 100 13.22 -6.80 3.92
C PRO A 100 13.51 -6.99 2.43
N GLU A 101 13.28 -5.94 1.62
CA GLU A 101 13.64 -5.93 0.21
C GLU A 101 15.18 -5.78 0.11
N GLU A 102 15.88 -6.81 -0.39
CA GLU A 102 17.34 -6.87 -0.55
C GLU A 102 17.88 -5.86 -1.58
#